data_AF-K8EZJ0-F1
#
_entry.id   AF-K8EZJ0-F1
#
_cell.length_a   1.000
_cell.length_b   1.000
_cell.length_c   1.000
_cell.angle_alpha   90.00
_cell.angle_beta   90.00
_cell.angle_gamma   90.00
#
_symmetry.space_group_name_H-M   'P 1'
#
loop_
_entity.id
_entity.type
_entity.pdbx_description
1 polymer ?
#
loop_
_entity_poly.entity_id
_entity_poly.type
_entity_poly.pdbx_seq_one_letter_code
_entity_poly.pdbx_strand_id
1 'polypeptide(L)'
;MPLRHLKKIHVQFNPMDHRATAMREFLNRIYSPRAQKSNPECEVSHKIRADEMPPVVAIEFENGVKDQFNCHDLKVEDIARKIKDISDSMETKANLKASGINLEELKFEAVDGKKKKSPSGSYKFVV
;
A
#
# COMPACT_ATOMS: atom_id res chain seq x y z
N MET A 1 -9.63 -12.03 0.05
CA MET A 1 -9.31 -10.62 0.32
C MET A 1 -10.50 -9.78 -0.17
N PRO A 2 -11.08 -8.90 0.67
CA PRO A 2 -12.16 -8.02 0.23
C PRO A 2 -11.62 -6.86 -0.63
N LEU A 3 -12.38 -6.43 -1.65
CA LEU A 3 -12.01 -5.36 -2.59
C LEU A 3 -12.68 -4.01 -2.24
N ARG A 4 -12.91 -3.78 -0.94
CA ARG A 4 -13.66 -2.61 -0.46
C ARG A 4 -12.88 -1.32 -0.74
N HIS A 5 -13.59 -0.28 -1.17
CA HIS A 5 -13.06 1.05 -1.49
C HIS A 5 -12.10 1.12 -2.68
N LEU A 6 -11.88 -0.01 -3.36
CA LEU A 6 -11.04 -0.09 -4.56
C LEU A 6 -11.92 0.19 -5.79
N LYS A 7 -11.49 1.17 -6.58
CA LYS A 7 -12.13 1.49 -7.86
C LYS A 7 -11.49 0.71 -8.99
N LYS A 8 -10.15 0.66 -9.03
CA LYS A 8 -9.40 -0.01 -10.09
C LYS A 8 -8.15 -0.66 -9.54
N ILE A 9 -7.87 -1.88 -10.01
CA ILE A 9 -6.61 -2.58 -9.79
C ILE A 9 -6.01 -2.89 -11.15
N HIS A 10 -4.74 -2.50 -11.31
CA HIS A 10 -3.97 -2.78 -12.50
C HIS A 10 -2.67 -3.51 -12.14
N VAL A 11 -2.55 -4.74 -12.61
CA VAL A 11 -1.41 -5.61 -12.30
C VAL A 11 -0.52 -5.77 -13.54
N GLN A 12 0.77 -5.53 -13.41
CA GLN A 12 1.73 -5.73 -14.50
C GLN A 12 2.83 -6.70 -14.07
N PHE A 13 3.04 -7.78 -14.81
CA PHE A 13 4.10 -8.73 -14.51
C PHE A 13 4.52 -9.55 -15.74
N ASN A 14 5.70 -10.15 -15.65
CA ASN A 14 6.17 -11.15 -16.59
C ASN A 14 5.91 -12.57 -16.02
N PRO A 15 5.10 -13.41 -16.68
CA PRO A 15 4.80 -14.79 -16.24
C PRO A 15 6.00 -15.74 -16.27
N MET A 16 7.11 -15.38 -16.91
CA MET A 16 8.34 -16.18 -16.90
C MET A 16 9.28 -15.79 -15.75
N ASP A 17 9.05 -14.63 -15.12
CA ASP A 17 9.85 -14.18 -13.98
C ASP A 17 9.44 -14.92 -12.70
N HIS A 18 10.42 -15.49 -12.01
CA HIS A 18 10.26 -16.16 -10.71
C HIS A 18 9.72 -15.22 -9.64
N ARG A 19 10.07 -13.92 -9.70
CA ARG A 19 9.61 -12.89 -8.77
C ARG A 19 8.11 -12.61 -8.88
N ALA A 20 7.50 -12.96 -10.02
CA ALA A 20 6.08 -12.75 -10.27
C ALA A 20 5.18 -13.88 -9.74
N THR A 21 5.72 -14.85 -8.99
CA THR A 21 4.94 -15.96 -8.42
C THR A 21 3.83 -15.44 -7.50
N ALA A 22 4.16 -14.50 -6.61
CA ALA A 22 3.18 -13.86 -5.74
C ALA A 22 2.09 -13.10 -6.52
N MET A 23 2.42 -12.52 -7.68
CA MET A 23 1.45 -11.79 -8.49
C MET A 23 0.36 -12.68 -9.07
N ARG A 24 0.71 -13.89 -9.50
CA ARG A 24 -0.26 -14.84 -10.06
C ARG A 24 -1.25 -15.32 -9.01
N GLU A 25 -0.75 -15.63 -7.83
CA GLU A 25 -1.59 -16.03 -6.71
C GLU A 25 -2.45 -14.86 -6.21
N PHE A 26 -1.91 -13.65 -6.14
CA PHE A 26 -2.67 -12.44 -5.84
C PHE A 26 -3.83 -12.24 -6.84
N LEU A 27 -3.54 -12.37 -8.14
CA LEU A 27 -4.54 -12.25 -9.20
C LEU A 27 -5.65 -13.31 -9.03
N ASN A 28 -5.29 -14.55 -8.72
CA ASN A 28 -6.25 -15.63 -8.44
C ASN A 28 -7.14 -15.31 -7.22
N ARG A 29 -6.57 -14.73 -6.15
CA ARG A 29 -7.32 -14.32 -4.96
C ARG A 29 -8.32 -13.19 -5.27
N ILE A 30 -7.96 -12.23 -6.13
CA ILE A 30 -8.85 -11.12 -6.54
C ILE A 30 -10.00 -11.61 -7.43
N TYR A 31 -9.72 -12.53 -8.36
CA TYR A 31 -10.77 -13.10 -9.22
C TYR A 31 -11.65 -14.13 -8.50
N SER A 32 -11.38 -14.45 -7.23
CA SER A 32 -12.23 -15.35 -6.47
C SER A 32 -13.66 -14.80 -6.33
N PRO A 33 -14.71 -15.65 -6.38
CA PRO A 33 -16.10 -15.19 -6.27
C PRO A 33 -16.38 -14.40 -4.98
N ARG A 34 -15.66 -14.72 -3.89
CA ARG A 34 -15.78 -14.01 -2.61
C ARG A 34 -15.25 -12.58 -2.70
N ALA A 35 -14.15 -12.36 -3.42
CA ALA A 35 -13.58 -11.04 -3.61
C ALA A 35 -14.46 -10.19 -4.53
N GLN A 36 -14.92 -10.74 -5.66
CA GLN A 36 -15.82 -10.01 -6.57
C GLN A 36 -17.17 -9.68 -5.95
N LYS A 37 -17.75 -10.58 -5.14
CA LYS A 37 -18.99 -10.27 -4.38
C LYS A 37 -18.83 -9.12 -3.39
N SER A 38 -17.61 -8.86 -2.90
CA SER A 38 -17.38 -7.79 -1.93
C SER A 38 -17.38 -6.39 -2.55
N ASN A 39 -17.03 -6.28 -3.84
CA ASN A 39 -17.14 -5.07 -4.62
C ASN A 39 -17.21 -5.43 -6.12
N PRO A 40 -18.41 -5.51 -6.71
CA PRO A 40 -18.59 -5.87 -8.11
C PRO A 40 -18.20 -4.73 -9.07
N GLU A 41 -18.12 -3.48 -8.59
CA GLU A 41 -17.78 -2.32 -9.42
C GLU A 41 -16.27 -2.12 -9.57
N CYS A 42 -15.45 -2.81 -8.78
CA CYS A 42 -14.00 -2.74 -8.86
C CYS A 42 -13.49 -3.29 -10.20
N GLU A 43 -12.89 -2.43 -11.01
CA GLU A 43 -12.30 -2.82 -12.30
C GLU A 43 -10.95 -3.50 -12.08
N VAL A 44 -10.84 -4.79 -12.41
CA VAL A 44 -9.60 -5.57 -12.28
C VAL A 44 -9.00 -5.83 -13.66
N SER A 45 -7.83 -5.26 -13.91
CA SER A 45 -7.11 -5.38 -15.19
C SER A 45 -5.69 -5.90 -14.96
N HIS A 46 -5.15 -6.62 -15.93
CA HIS A 46 -3.77 -7.09 -15.89
C HIS A 46 -3.09 -6.92 -17.26
N LYS A 47 -1.78 -6.68 -17.24
CA LYS A 47 -0.93 -6.59 -18.42
C LYS A 47 0.24 -7.55 -18.28
N ILE A 48 0.31 -8.51 -19.20
CA ILE A 48 1.45 -9.39 -19.36
C ILE A 48 2.55 -8.61 -20.05
N ARG A 49 3.75 -8.62 -19.47
CA ARG A 49 4.97 -8.04 -20.07
C ARG A 49 5.99 -9.13 -20.36
N ALA A 50 6.90 -8.86 -21.29
CA ALA A 50 8.01 -9.75 -21.64
C ALA A 50 9.37 -9.20 -21.18
N ASP A 51 9.38 -8.10 -20.43
CA ASP A 51 10.57 -7.46 -19.89
C ASP A 51 11.03 -8.12 -18.58
N GLU A 52 12.27 -7.89 -18.18
CA GLU A 52 12.83 -8.34 -16.89
C GLU A 52 12.54 -7.35 -15.74
N MET A 53 11.56 -6.46 -15.94
CA MET A 53 11.20 -5.46 -14.94
C MET A 53 10.40 -6.10 -13.80
N PRO A 54 10.62 -5.67 -12.53
CA PRO A 54 9.90 -6.18 -11.39
C PRO A 54 8.37 -6.09 -11.56
N PRO A 55 7.60 -7.02 -10.96
CA PRO A 55 6.15 -6.95 -10.97
C PRO A 55 5.67 -5.70 -10.25
N VAL A 56 4.62 -5.06 -10.78
CA VAL A 56 4.06 -3.82 -10.25
C VAL A 56 2.56 -3.94 -10.08
N VAL A 57 2.07 -3.43 -8.96
CA VAL A 57 0.63 -3.27 -8.69
C VAL A 57 0.33 -1.79 -8.62
N ALA A 58 -0.62 -1.34 -9.42
CA ALA A 58 -1.19 -0.02 -9.37
C ALA A 58 -2.65 -0.12 -8.92
N ILE A 59 -3.05 0.77 -8.02
CA ILE A 59 -4.35 0.76 -7.36
C ILE A 59 -4.92 2.16 -7.40
N GLU A 60 -6.20 2.25 -7.72
CA GLU A 60 -7.00 3.46 -7.60
C GLU A 60 -8.16 3.18 -6.65
N PHE A 61 -8.32 4.05 -5.67
CA PHE A 61 -9.42 3.99 -4.71
C PHE A 61 -10.58 4.90 -5.15
N GLU A 62 -11.76 4.68 -4.58
CA GLU A 62 -12.98 5.45 -4.91
C GLU A 62 -12.83 6.96 -4.67
N ASN A 63 -11.98 7.36 -3.72
CA ASN A 63 -11.66 8.76 -3.43
C ASN A 63 -10.69 9.41 -4.42
N GLY A 64 -10.24 8.68 -5.46
CA GLY A 64 -9.31 9.15 -6.47
C GLY A 64 -7.83 9.06 -6.09
N VAL A 65 -7.50 8.57 -4.89
CA VAL A 65 -6.11 8.30 -4.50
C VAL A 65 -5.57 7.14 -5.33
N LYS A 66 -4.37 7.33 -5.86
CA LYS A 66 -3.64 6.33 -6.64
C LYS A 66 -2.38 5.95 -5.89
N ASP A 67 -2.14 4.65 -5.79
CA ASP A 67 -0.90 4.12 -5.24
C ASP A 67 -0.31 3.08 -6.19
N GLN A 68 1.01 3.00 -6.23
CA GLN A 68 1.76 2.09 -7.07
C GLN A 68 2.97 1.60 -6.32
N PHE A 69 3.12 0.28 -6.22
CA PHE A 69 4.26 -0.31 -5.54
C PHE A 69 4.82 -1.53 -6.29
N ASN A 70 6.14 -1.68 -6.17
CA ASN A 70 6.86 -2.83 -6.68
C ASN A 70 6.65 -4.02 -5.74
N CYS A 71 6.43 -5.18 -6.34
CA CYS A 71 6.19 -6.43 -5.62
C CYS A 71 7.40 -7.37 -5.64
N HIS A 72 8.61 -6.82 -5.86
CA HIS A 72 9.84 -7.59 -5.74
C HIS A 72 9.96 -8.12 -4.30
N ASP A 73 10.13 -9.44 -4.17
CA ASP A 73 10.34 -10.16 -2.91
C ASP A 73 9.20 -10.05 -1.88
N LEU A 74 8.03 -9.57 -2.32
CA LEU A 74 6.82 -9.57 -1.48
C LEU A 74 6.08 -10.89 -1.61
N LYS A 75 5.57 -11.41 -0.50
CA LYS A 75 4.60 -12.50 -0.51
C LYS A 75 3.21 -11.96 -0.79
N VAL A 76 2.30 -12.86 -1.16
CA VAL A 76 0.90 -12.51 -1.45
C VAL A 76 0.21 -11.91 -0.22
N GLU A 77 0.55 -12.42 0.97
CA GLU A 77 0.08 -11.92 2.25
C GLU A 77 0.53 -10.49 2.49
N ASP A 78 1.75 -10.13 2.09
CA ASP A 78 2.30 -8.79 2.27
C ASP A 78 1.64 -7.79 1.32
N ILE A 79 1.42 -8.19 0.07
CA ILE A 79 0.66 -7.39 -0.91
C ILE A 79 -0.76 -7.17 -0.38
N ALA A 80 -1.43 -8.22 0.08
CA ALA A 80 -2.78 -8.12 0.63
C ALA A 80 -2.84 -7.23 1.89
N ARG A 81 -1.83 -7.33 2.76
CA ARG A 81 -1.70 -6.50 3.96
C ARG A 81 -1.49 -5.03 3.59
N LYS A 82 -0.57 -4.72 2.68
CA LYS A 82 -0.33 -3.33 2.22
C LYS A 82 -1.61 -2.67 1.72
N ILE A 83 -2.37 -3.38 0.88
CA ILE A 83 -3.62 -2.84 0.34
C ILE A 83 -4.64 -2.62 1.45
N LYS A 84 -4.74 -3.56 2.39
CA LYS A 84 -5.62 -3.43 3.55
C LYS A 84 -5.22 -2.25 4.42
N ASP A 85 -3.94 -2.08 4.73
CA ASP A 85 -3.44 -0.99 5.56
C ASP A 85 -3.74 0.37 4.92
N ILE A 86 -3.59 0.48 3.58
CA ILE A 86 -3.96 1.68 2.84
C ILE A 86 -5.47 1.92 2.95
N SER A 87 -6.30 0.91 2.69
CA SER A 87 -7.76 0.99 2.84
C SER A 87 -8.20 1.44 4.24
N ASP A 88 -7.67 0.80 5.29
CA ASP A 88 -8.00 1.08 6.68
C ASP A 88 -7.55 2.51 7.07
N SER A 89 -6.38 2.95 6.60
CA SER A 89 -5.89 4.31 6.84
C SER A 89 -6.79 5.39 6.20
N MET A 90 -7.38 5.09 5.05
CA MET A 90 -8.31 5.99 4.37
C MET A 90 -9.67 6.03 5.05
N GLU A 91 -10.20 4.88 5.47
CA GLU A 91 -11.45 4.80 6.23
C GLU A 91 -11.33 5.61 7.53
N THR A 92 -10.19 5.47 8.22
CA THR A 92 -9.89 6.25 9.42
C THR A 92 -9.86 7.76 9.13
N LYS A 93 -9.19 8.19 8.05
CA LYS A 93 -9.17 9.61 7.64
C LYS A 93 -10.56 10.15 7.28
N ALA A 94 -11.38 9.36 6.59
CA ALA A 94 -12.75 9.73 6.23
C ALA A 94 -13.62 9.90 7.49
N ASN A 95 -13.52 8.95 8.43
CA ASN A 95 -14.28 8.97 9.68
C ASN A 95 -13.88 10.14 10.60
N LEU A 96 -12.58 10.45 10.67
CA LEU A 96 -12.07 11.62 11.41
C LEU A 96 -12.59 12.93 10.83
N LYS A 97 -12.56 13.06 9.49
CA LYS A 97 -13.12 14.23 8.80
C LYS A 97 -14.62 14.38 9.03
N ALA A 98 -15.37 13.28 9.00
CA ALA A 98 -16.82 13.28 9.29
C ALA A 98 -17.12 13.66 10.74
N SER A 99 -16.20 13.40 11.66
CA SER A 99 -16.31 13.76 13.08
C SER A 99 -15.86 15.21 13.36
N GLY A 100 -15.50 15.98 12.34
CA GLY A 100 -15.06 17.38 12.48
C GLY A 100 -13.62 17.55 12.99
N ILE A 101 -12.81 16.48 12.99
CA ILE A 101 -11.41 16.54 13.38
C ILE A 101 -10.55 16.73 12.12
N ASN A 102 -10.03 17.94 11.90
CA ASN A 102 -9.10 18.23 10.82
C ASN A 102 -7.69 17.73 11.19
N LEU A 103 -7.22 16.70 10.49
CA LEU A 103 -5.90 16.11 10.70
C LEU A 103 -4.74 17.09 10.42
N GLU A 104 -4.98 18.10 9.57
CA GLU A 104 -4.01 19.14 9.22
C GLU A 104 -3.74 20.13 10.38
N GLU A 105 -4.64 20.22 11.36
CA GLU A 105 -4.46 21.06 12.57
C GLU A 105 -3.83 20.30 13.74
N LEU A 106 -3.73 18.97 13.66
CA LEU A 106 -2.96 18.16 14.61
C LEU A 106 -1.46 18.31 14.30
N LYS A 107 -0.95 19.51 14.55
CA LYS A 107 0.48 19.75 14.72
C LYS A 107 0.93 18.97 15.95
N PHE A 108 1.39 17.75 15.73
CA PHE A 108 2.25 17.10 16.70
C PHE A 108 3.53 17.91 16.73
N GLU A 109 3.63 18.85 17.68
CA GLU A 109 4.92 19.32 18.11
C GLU A 109 5.67 18.07 18.58
N ALA A 110 6.63 17.62 17.76
CA ALA A 110 7.60 16.66 18.22
C ALA A 110 8.17 17.25 19.50
N VAL A 111 7.87 16.64 20.65
CA VAL A 111 8.57 16.95 21.89
C VAL A 111 10.01 16.55 21.62
N ASP A 112 10.80 17.54 21.21
CA ASP A 112 12.23 17.45 20.99
C ASP A 112 12.85 16.84 22.26
N GLY A 113 13.17 15.55 22.17
CA GLY A 113 14.07 14.91 23.11
C GLY A 113 15.39 15.67 23.06
N LYS A 114 15.60 16.54 24.06
CA LYS A 114 16.78 17.39 24.28
C LYS A 114 18.08 16.75 23.76
N LYS A 115 18.52 17.12 22.56
CA LYS A 115 19.95 17.05 22.20
C LYS A 115 20.62 18.31 22.76
N LYS A 116 21.20 18.20 23.96
CA LYS A 116 22.15 19.20 24.45
C LYS A 116 23.35 19.22 23.50
N LYS A 117 23.58 20.36 22.84
CA LYS A 117 24.87 20.67 22.23
C LYS A 117 25.88 20.83 23.37
N SER A 118 26.87 19.95 23.47
CA SER A 118 28.10 20.24 24.19
C SER A 118 29.01 21.10 23.29
N PRO A 119 29.51 22.25 23.77
CA PRO A 119 30.45 23.08 23.02
C PRO A 119 31.86 22.57 23.27
N SER A 120 32.30 21.56 22.53
CA SER A 120 33.71 21.25 22.20
C SER A 120 33.82 19.80 21.72
N GLY A 121 34.47 19.64 20.57
CA GLY A 121 34.47 18.41 19.78
C GLY A 121 35.24 17.25 20.40
N SER A 122 34.59 16.09 20.44
CA SER A 122 35.12 14.80 20.01
C SER A 122 34.07 13.73 20.33
N TYR A 123 33.64 12.99 19.31
CA TYR A 123 32.68 11.90 19.45
C TYR A 123 33.39 10.64 19.96
N LYS A 124 32.93 10.06 21.07
CA LYS A 124 33.17 8.64 21.40
C LYS A 124 31.85 7.97 21.73
N PHE A 125 31.56 6.88 21.02
CA PHE A 125 30.47 5.95 21.30
C PHE A 125 30.87 5.01 22.44
N VAL A 126 29.94 4.72 23.34
CA VAL A 126 30.03 3.57 24.26
C VAL A 126 28.71 2.79 24.13
N VAL A 127 28.88 1.48 24.01
CA VAL A 127 27.87 0.41 23.86
C VAL A 127 26.93 0.37 25.06
#